data_AF-A0A1R3VQF3-F1
#
_entry.id   AF-A0A1R3VQF3-F1
#
_cell.length_a   1.000
_cell.length_b   1.000
_cell.length_c   1.000
_cell.angle_alpha   90.00
_cell.angle_beta   90.00
_cell.angle_gamma   90.00
#
_symmetry.space_group_name_H-M   'P 1'
#
loop_
_entity.id
_entity.type
_entity.pdbx_description
1 polymer ?
#
loop_
_entity_poly.entity_id
_entity_poly.type
_entity_poly.pdbx_seq_one_letter_code
_entity_poly.pdbx_strand_id
1 'polypeptide(L)'
;MSQGQWQAGGEDVLALSGELTRHSVPDLWKQAPERLQRLKGEAQIDLSGATRMDSAGVAFLLECQRFCLARSVSLRFAQMPEHMRALVELANLQPLFAPA
;
A
#
# COMPACT_ATOMS: atom_id res chain seq x y z
N MET A 1 -20.56 2.72 0.42
CA MET A 1 -19.35 2.14 1.02
C MET A 1 -18.37 1.97 -0.11
N SER A 2 -17.20 2.61 -0.04
CA SER A 2 -16.29 2.71 -1.17
C SER A 2 -15.30 1.55 -1.11
N GLN A 3 -15.52 0.51 -1.92
CA GLN A 3 -14.61 -0.64 -1.96
C GLN A 3 -13.20 -0.23 -2.38
N GLY A 4 -12.19 -0.87 -1.78
CA GLY A 4 -10.79 -0.65 -2.11
C GLY A 4 -10.48 -1.07 -3.54
N GLN A 5 -9.75 -0.24 -4.30
CA GLN A 5 -9.42 -0.48 -5.69
C GLN A 5 -7.97 -0.11 -6.02
N TRP A 6 -7.35 -0.92 -6.88
CA TRP A 6 -6.07 -0.64 -7.49
C TRP A 6 -6.24 0.23 -8.74
N GLN A 7 -5.42 1.26 -8.85
CA GLN A 7 -5.33 2.15 -10.00
C GLN A 7 -3.90 2.13 -10.56
N ALA A 8 -3.78 2.28 -11.89
CA ALA A 8 -2.48 2.41 -12.53
C ALA A 8 -2.03 3.87 -12.47
N GLY A 9 -0.86 4.14 -11.89
CA GLY A 9 -0.28 5.49 -11.80
C GLY A 9 0.89 5.72 -12.78
N GLY A 10 1.55 4.66 -13.26
CA GLY A 10 2.71 4.69 -14.16
C GLY A 10 3.44 3.33 -14.18
N GLU A 11 4.59 3.24 -14.83
CA GLU A 11 5.39 1.98 -14.86
C GLU A 11 5.86 1.54 -13.47
N ASP A 12 6.27 2.50 -12.62
CA ASP A 12 6.76 2.25 -11.26
C ASP A 12 5.83 2.80 -10.16
N VAL A 13 4.61 3.19 -10.56
CA VAL A 13 3.62 3.82 -9.68
C VAL A 13 2.31 3.05 -9.74
N LEU A 14 1.91 2.50 -8.59
CA LEU A 14 0.57 2.01 -8.38
C LEU A 14 -0.19 2.99 -7.48
N ALA A 15 -1.50 2.99 -7.54
CA ALA A 15 -2.35 3.76 -6.65
C ALA A 15 -3.39 2.85 -5.99
N LEU A 16 -3.69 3.11 -4.72
CA LEU A 16 -4.76 2.48 -3.97
C LEU A 16 -5.77 3.54 -3.57
N SER A 17 -7.04 3.24 -3.85
CA SER A 17 -8.15 4.13 -3.56
C SER A 17 -9.26 3.42 -2.79
N GLY A 18 -10.12 4.17 -2.11
CA GLY A 18 -11.23 3.63 -1.34
C GLY A 18 -10.82 3.14 0.06
N GLU A 19 -11.53 2.16 0.59
CA GLU A 19 -11.28 1.64 1.93
C GLU A 19 -10.20 0.53 1.89
N LEU A 20 -9.27 0.53 2.85
CA LEU A 20 -8.26 -0.51 3.10
C LEU A 20 -8.58 -1.20 4.44
N THR A 21 -9.61 -2.02 4.45
CA THR A 21 -10.12 -2.67 5.67
C THR A 21 -10.18 -4.17 5.51
N ARG A 22 -10.48 -4.89 6.59
CA ARG A 22 -10.71 -6.35 6.54
C ARG A 22 -11.73 -6.80 5.47
N HIS A 23 -12.62 -5.92 5.03
CA HIS A 23 -13.63 -6.24 4.00
C HIS A 23 -13.11 -6.06 2.57
N SER A 24 -12.20 -5.12 2.33
CA SER A 24 -11.69 -4.81 0.98
C SER A 24 -10.31 -5.42 0.69
N VAL A 25 -9.50 -5.62 1.73
CA VAL A 25 -8.15 -6.19 1.63
C VAL A 25 -8.12 -7.56 0.92
N PRO A 26 -9.04 -8.51 1.18
CA PRO A 26 -9.00 -9.80 0.50
C PRO A 26 -9.08 -9.68 -1.03
N ASP A 27 -9.92 -8.79 -1.55
CA ASP A 27 -10.08 -8.60 -2.99
C ASP A 27 -8.95 -7.78 -3.61
N LEU A 28 -8.37 -6.84 -2.84
CA LEU A 28 -7.15 -6.14 -3.22
C LEU A 28 -5.96 -7.11 -3.30
N TRP A 29 -5.83 -8.04 -2.36
CA TRP A 29 -4.73 -9.01 -2.31
C TRP A 29 -4.76 -10.00 -3.48
N LYS A 30 -5.94 -10.45 -3.92
CA LYS A 30 -6.07 -11.30 -5.12
C LYS A 30 -5.44 -10.67 -6.36
N GLN A 31 -5.48 -9.34 -6.46
CA GLN A 31 -4.94 -8.58 -7.59
C GLN A 31 -3.50 -8.10 -7.37
N ALA A 32 -3.00 -8.16 -6.13
CA ALA A 32 -1.71 -7.58 -5.76
C ALA A 32 -0.53 -8.28 -6.45
N PRO A 33 -0.40 -9.63 -6.50
CA PRO A 33 0.75 -10.27 -7.13
C PRO A 33 0.93 -9.88 -8.60
N GLU A 34 -0.16 -9.84 -9.38
CA GLU A 34 -0.12 -9.50 -10.80
C GLU A 34 0.31 -8.03 -11.04
N ARG A 35 -0.03 -7.13 -10.12
CA ARG A 35 0.32 -5.71 -10.21
C ARG A 35 1.73 -5.45 -9.68
N LEU A 36 2.04 -5.97 -8.49
CA LEU A 36 3.34 -5.81 -7.84
C LEU A 36 4.46 -6.50 -8.63
N GLN A 37 4.19 -7.60 -9.34
CA GLN A 37 5.19 -8.26 -10.20
C GLN A 37 5.67 -7.38 -11.36
N ARG A 38 4.89 -6.37 -11.76
CA ARG A 38 5.26 -5.45 -12.85
C ARG A 38 6.27 -4.39 -12.40
N LEU A 39 6.29 -4.09 -11.10
CA LEU A 39 7.21 -3.11 -10.50
C LEU A 39 8.66 -3.61 -10.54
N LYS A 40 9.60 -2.67 -10.74
CA LYS A 40 11.04 -2.93 -10.80
C LYS A 40 11.81 -1.82 -10.08
N GLY A 41 13.03 -2.11 -9.63
CA GLY A 41 13.93 -1.11 -9.04
C GLY A 41 13.30 -0.40 -7.84
N GLU A 42 12.96 0.87 -8.01
CA GLU A 42 12.25 1.68 -7.02
C GLU A 42 10.82 1.94 -7.47
N ALA A 43 9.86 1.57 -6.63
CA ALA A 43 8.44 1.73 -6.90
C ALA A 43 7.71 2.41 -5.76
N GLN A 44 6.56 3.00 -6.07
CA GLN A 44 5.69 3.60 -5.07
C GLN A 44 4.23 3.18 -5.20
N ILE A 45 3.54 3.15 -4.05
CA ILE A 45 2.08 3.09 -3.97
C ILE A 45 1.56 4.43 -3.46
N ASP A 46 0.80 5.12 -4.30
CA ASP A 46 0.07 6.33 -3.94
C ASP A 46 -1.20 5.97 -3.16
N LEU A 47 -1.33 6.54 -1.96
CA LEU A 47 -2.44 6.37 -1.03
C LEU A 47 -3.36 7.61 -0.94
N SER A 48 -3.19 8.61 -1.80
CA SER A 48 -4.01 9.84 -1.82
C SER A 48 -5.51 9.56 -1.99
N GLY A 49 -5.87 8.50 -2.71
CA GLY A 49 -7.25 8.05 -2.91
C GLY A 49 -7.80 7.19 -1.77
N ALA A 50 -6.99 6.82 -0.78
CA ALA A 50 -7.41 5.98 0.33
C ALA A 50 -8.24 6.80 1.32
N THR A 51 -9.40 6.28 1.70
CA THR A 51 -10.40 7.00 2.51
C THR A 51 -10.42 6.53 3.96
N ARG A 52 -10.13 5.24 4.19
CA ARG A 52 -10.15 4.62 5.52
C ARG A 52 -9.20 3.44 5.57
N MET A 53 -8.57 3.22 6.71
CA MET A 53 -7.71 2.06 6.97
C MET A 53 -7.92 1.53 8.39
N ASP A 54 -7.82 0.22 8.56
CA ASP A 54 -7.76 -0.46 9.86
C ASP A 54 -6.47 -1.31 9.95
N SER A 55 -6.38 -2.19 10.95
CA SER A 55 -5.22 -3.07 11.13
C SER A 55 -5.00 -4.02 9.94
N ALA A 56 -6.05 -4.46 9.25
CA ALA A 56 -5.90 -5.32 8.07
C ALA A 56 -5.34 -4.55 6.88
N GLY A 57 -5.70 -3.27 6.74
CA GLY A 57 -5.10 -2.41 5.72
C GLY A 57 -3.60 -2.17 5.98
N VAL A 58 -3.21 -1.93 7.24
CA VAL A 58 -1.78 -1.81 7.61
C VAL A 58 -1.03 -3.11 7.30
N ALA A 59 -1.57 -4.26 7.73
CA ALA A 59 -0.97 -5.57 7.43
C ALA A 59 -0.83 -5.81 5.92
N PHE A 60 -1.84 -5.41 5.14
CA PHE A 60 -1.81 -5.51 3.69
C PHE A 60 -0.70 -4.68 3.06
N LEU A 61 -0.49 -3.43 3.49
CA LEU A 61 0.61 -2.60 3.00
C LEU A 61 1.96 -3.26 3.31
N LEU A 62 2.14 -3.80 4.52
CA LEU A 62 3.36 -4.51 4.90
C LEU A 62 3.62 -5.73 4.03
N GLU A 63 2.59 -6.54 3.75
CA GLU A 63 2.74 -7.70 2.89
C GLU A 63 3.05 -7.31 1.43
N CYS A 64 2.50 -6.20 0.93
CA CYS A 64 2.88 -5.65 -0.37
C CYS A 64 4.37 -5.27 -0.42
N GLN A 65 4.86 -4.61 0.63
CA GLN A 65 6.28 -4.26 0.72
C GLN A 65 7.17 -5.49 0.82
N ARG A 66 6.80 -6.48 1.64
CA ARG A 66 7.52 -7.75 1.76
C ARG A 66 7.58 -8.50 0.43
N PHE A 67 6.48 -8.52 -0.31
CA PHE A 67 6.42 -9.12 -1.65
C PHE A 67 7.40 -8.44 -2.63
N CYS A 68 7.47 -7.11 -2.63
CA CYS A 68 8.42 -6.36 -3.46
C CYS A 68 9.88 -6.55 -3.01
N LEU A 69 10.13 -6.50 -1.69
CA LEU A 69 11.47 -6.65 -1.13
C LEU A 69 12.07 -8.03 -1.42
N ALA A 70 11.26 -9.09 -1.37
CA ALA A 70 11.66 -10.44 -1.75
C ALA A 70 12.13 -10.54 -3.22
N ARG A 71 11.81 -9.54 -4.05
CA ARG A 71 12.17 -9.42 -5.46
C ARG A 71 13.19 -8.29 -5.70
N SER A 72 13.82 -7.78 -4.64
CA SER A 72 14.76 -6.66 -4.69
C SER A 72 14.16 -5.37 -5.27
N VAL A 73 12.85 -5.18 -5.11
CA VAL A 73 12.14 -3.95 -5.45
C VAL A 73 11.92 -3.14 -4.17
N SER A 74 12.44 -1.91 -4.15
CA SER A 74 12.22 -0.98 -3.04
C SER A 74 10.83 -0.37 -3.19
N LEU A 75 9.90 -0.72 -2.30
CA LEU A 75 8.53 -0.20 -2.31
C LEU A 75 8.33 0.85 -1.22
N ARG A 76 7.94 2.06 -1.64
CA ARG A 76 7.56 3.16 -0.75
C ARG A 76 6.07 3.47 -0.86
N PHE A 77 5.51 4.06 0.20
CA PHE A 77 4.12 4.53 0.21
C PHE A 77 4.10 6.05 0.17
N ALA A 78 3.39 6.63 -0.79
CA ALA A 78 3.31 8.07 -1.01
C ALA A 78 1.91 8.60 -0.66
N GLN A 79 1.84 9.90 -0.31
CA GLN A 79 0.58 10.63 -0.08
C GLN A 79 -0.39 9.95 0.90
N MET A 80 0.14 9.28 1.94
CA MET A 80 -0.69 8.66 2.97
C MET A 80 -1.43 9.73 3.80
N PRO A 81 -2.78 9.67 3.89
CA PRO A 81 -3.55 10.60 4.70
C PRO A 81 -3.13 10.60 6.17
N GLU A 82 -3.16 11.76 6.83
CA GLU A 82 -2.68 11.91 8.21
C GLU A 82 -3.42 11.02 9.21
N HIS A 83 -4.74 10.87 9.05
CA HIS A 83 -5.56 9.99 9.92
C HIS A 83 -5.16 8.51 9.82
N MET A 84 -4.57 8.12 8.69
CA MET A 84 -4.08 6.76 8.43
C MET A 84 -2.65 6.56 8.94
N ARG A 85 -1.84 7.63 8.95
CA ARG A 85 -0.47 7.62 9.45
C ARG A 85 -0.39 7.22 10.93
N ALA A 86 -1.31 7.69 11.76
CA ALA A 86 -1.34 7.35 13.18
C ALA A 86 -1.46 5.82 13.43
N LEU A 87 -2.22 5.10 12.61
CA LEU A 87 -2.37 3.64 12.72
C LEU A 87 -1.09 2.89 12.34
N VAL A 88 -0.38 3.40 11.33
CA VAL A 88 0.91 2.86 10.88
C VAL A 88 2.00 3.11 11.92
N GLU A 89 2.03 4.30 12.52
CA GLU A 89 2.97 4.66 13.58
C GLU A 89 2.74 3.84 14.84
N LEU A 90 1.48 3.63 15.25
CA LEU A 90 1.10 2.74 16.37
C LEU A 90 1.47 1.28 16.10
N ALA A 91 1.45 0.84 14.84
CA ALA A 91 1.87 -0.48 14.44
C ALA A 91 3.41 -0.66 14.42
N ASN A 92 4.18 0.33 14.89
CA ASN A 92 5.64 0.31 15.00
C ASN A 92 6.37 0.24 13.64
N LEU A 93 5.83 0.90 12.62
CA LEU A 93 6.37 0.91 11.25
C LEU A 93 7.36 2.06 10.96
N GLN A 94 7.92 2.68 12.00
CA GLN A 94 8.83 3.83 11.88
C GLN A 94 9.99 3.68 10.87
N PRO A 95 10.62 2.50 10.67
CA PRO A 95 11.69 2.37 9.68
C PRO A 95 11.25 2.49 8.22
N LEU A 96 9.94 2.41 7.92
CA LEU A 96 9.43 2.27 6.55
C LEU A 96 9.00 3.58 5.90
N PHE A 97 8.87 4.66 6.67
CA PHE A 97 8.35 5.96 6.24
C PHE A 97 9.33 7.11 6.48
N ALA A 98 10.59 6.81 6.77
CA ALA A 98 11.61 7.85 6.90
C ALA A 98 11.74 8.60 5.57
N PRO A 99 11.64 9.95 5.57
CA PRO A 99 12.01 10.72 4.39
C PRO A 99 13.50 10.47 4.10
N ALA A 100 13.83 10.35 2.82
CA ALA A 100 15.21 10.21 2.35
C ALA A 100 16.09 11.40 2.74
#